data_AF-A0A7S2Z4C7-F1
#
_entry.id   AF-A0A7S2Z4C7-F1
#
_cell.length_a   1.000
_cell.length_b   1.000
_cell.length_c   1.000
_cell.angle_alpha   90.00
_cell.angle_beta   90.00
_cell.angle_gamma   90.00
#
_symmetry.space_group_name_H-M   'P 1'
#
loop_
_entity.id
_entity.type
_entity.pdbx_description
1 polymer ?
#
loop_
_entity_poly.entity_id
_entity_poly.type
_entity_poly.pdbx_seq_one_letter_code
_entity_poly.pdbx_strand_id
1 'polypeptide(L)'
;IACSLRPHDAPPLERRKRKEEEEEKRIEKMTANERKKYKAKQRKLAKQKAAAEASKEISAGGGGEATNVSFLAKEEAEAQKVLYDSTPPLDEAHKLLVRLEKAQREQRDVLGKASEGNVLRTQLLAAQWALRSGKSLLAVKALVAAKRESPKDPQLQELASQLKHQAKAHPPSHPLVKKVLDAALTNL
;
A
#
# COMPACT_ATOMS: atom_id res chain seq x y z
N ILE A 1 7.22 -1.16 -2.81
CA ILE A 1 6.89 -2.04 -1.65
C ILE A 1 5.97 -1.33 -0.67
N ALA A 2 6.42 -0.37 0.15
CA ALA A 2 5.54 0.31 1.12
C ALA A 2 4.31 0.99 0.47
N CYS A 3 4.49 1.62 -0.70
CA CYS A 3 3.40 2.20 -1.50
C CYS A 3 2.41 1.15 -2.06
N SER A 4 2.84 -0.10 -2.17
CA SER A 4 2.02 -1.25 -2.60
C SER A 4 1.34 -1.94 -1.41
N LEU A 5 1.83 -1.76 -0.18
CA LEU A 5 1.20 -2.30 1.04
C LEU A 5 0.07 -1.40 1.57
N ARG A 6 0.20 -0.07 1.46
CA ARG A 6 -0.83 0.89 1.91
C ARG A 6 -2.21 0.79 1.22
N PRO A 7 -2.33 0.43 -0.07
CA PRO A 7 -3.62 0.22 -0.73
C PRO A 7 -4.36 -1.03 -0.25
N HIS A 8 -3.64 -2.02 0.32
CA HIS A 8 -4.23 -3.23 0.89
C HIS A 8 -4.89 -2.95 2.25
N ASP A 9 -4.29 -2.10 3.09
CA ASP A 9 -4.83 -1.77 4.42
C ASP A 9 -6.01 -0.80 4.38
N ALA A 10 -6.22 -0.12 3.26
CA ALA A 10 -7.35 0.76 3.02
C ALA A 10 -7.66 0.70 1.53
N PRO A 11 -8.53 -0.24 1.12
CA PRO A 11 -8.98 -0.36 -0.26
C PRO A 11 -9.43 1.02 -0.77
N PRO A 12 -9.19 1.36 -2.04
CA PRO A 12 -9.51 2.69 -2.55
C PRO A 12 -10.97 3.12 -2.34
N LEU A 13 -11.90 2.16 -2.31
CA LEU A 13 -13.31 2.38 -1.99
C LEU A 13 -13.53 2.86 -0.55
N GLU A 14 -12.85 2.27 0.43
CA GLU A 14 -12.94 2.71 1.83
C GLU A 14 -12.26 4.07 2.05
N ARG A 15 -11.19 4.36 1.30
CA ARG A 15 -10.60 5.71 1.28
C ARG A 15 -11.54 6.74 0.68
N ARG A 16 -12.27 6.40 -0.38
CA ARG A 16 -13.28 7.30 -0.96
C ARG A 16 -14.39 7.58 0.04
N LYS A 17 -14.96 6.53 0.65
CA LYS A 17 -15.99 6.67 1.69
C LYS A 17 -15.52 7.49 2.89
N ARG A 18 -14.31 7.25 3.42
CA ARG A 18 -13.76 8.05 4.53
C ARG A 18 -13.52 9.51 4.13
N LYS A 19 -13.04 9.76 2.92
CA LYS A 19 -12.86 11.13 2.41
C LYS A 19 -14.20 11.83 2.22
N GLU A 20 -15.20 11.13 1.71
CA GLU A 20 -16.57 11.63 1.58
C GLU A 20 -17.17 11.95 2.95
N GLU A 21 -17.04 11.06 3.95
CA GLU A 21 -17.47 11.30 5.32
C GLU A 21 -16.74 12.47 6.01
N GLU A 22 -15.43 12.60 5.80
CA GLU A 22 -14.64 13.73 6.32
C GLU A 22 -15.04 15.05 5.66
N GLU A 23 -15.32 15.01 4.36
CA GLU A 23 -15.76 16.17 3.60
C GLU A 23 -17.19 16.58 4.00
N GLU A 24 -18.08 15.63 4.23
CA GLU A 24 -19.42 15.86 4.79
C GLU A 24 -19.35 16.50 6.18
N LYS A 25 -18.54 15.94 7.09
CA LYS A 25 -18.31 16.53 8.43
C LYS A 25 -17.72 17.94 8.35
N ARG A 26 -16.90 18.22 7.34
CA ARG A 26 -16.33 19.55 7.10
C ARG A 26 -17.39 20.52 6.56
N ILE A 27 -18.28 20.04 5.70
CA ILE A 27 -19.42 20.81 5.18
C ILE A 27 -20.43 21.12 6.28
N GLU A 28 -20.66 20.19 7.21
CA GLU A 28 -21.52 20.40 8.37
C GLU A 28 -21.01 21.52 9.28
N LYS A 29 -19.68 21.62 9.46
CA LYS A 29 -19.04 22.67 10.27
C LYS A 29 -18.96 24.04 9.59
N MET A 30 -19.24 24.13 8.28
CA MET A 30 -19.22 25.41 7.55
C MET A 30 -20.48 26.24 7.81
N THR A 31 -20.29 27.55 7.89
CA THR A 31 -21.39 28.54 7.93
C THR A 31 -22.15 28.58 6.60
N ALA A 32 -23.37 29.12 6.59
CA ALA A 32 -24.21 29.17 5.38
C ALA A 32 -23.53 29.89 4.19
N ASN A 33 -22.71 30.92 4.46
CA ASN A 33 -21.97 31.66 3.44
C ASN A 33 -20.79 30.84 2.87
N GLU A 34 -20.10 30.08 3.71
CA GLU A 34 -19.01 29.20 3.29
C GLU A 34 -19.52 28.01 2.48
N ARG A 35 -20.66 27.43 2.87
CA ARG A 35 -21.33 26.38 2.08
C ARG A 35 -21.72 26.86 0.70
N LYS A 36 -22.23 28.09 0.57
CA LYS A 36 -22.54 28.71 -0.75
C LYS A 36 -21.28 28.86 -1.61
N LYS A 37 -20.17 29.38 -1.04
CA LYS A 37 -18.88 29.51 -1.75
C LYS A 37 -18.32 28.15 -2.18
N TYR A 38 -18.40 27.15 -1.29
CA TYR A 38 -17.95 25.79 -1.56
C TYR A 38 -18.77 25.12 -2.68
N LYS A 39 -20.11 25.21 -2.64
CA LYS A 39 -20.98 24.71 -3.72
C LYS A 39 -20.71 25.41 -5.07
N ALA A 40 -20.46 26.71 -5.07
CA ALA A 40 -20.08 27.44 -6.27
C ALA A 40 -18.74 26.96 -6.85
N LYS A 41 -17.75 26.70 -5.99
CA LYS A 41 -16.44 26.14 -6.39
C LYS A 41 -16.59 24.73 -6.98
N GLN A 42 -17.38 23.86 -6.34
CA GLN A 42 -17.66 22.51 -6.85
C GLN A 42 -18.39 22.52 -8.20
N ARG A 43 -19.38 23.40 -8.38
CA ARG A 43 -20.05 23.57 -9.68
C ARG A 43 -19.10 24.06 -10.78
N LYS A 44 -18.15 24.94 -10.45
CA LYS A 44 -17.14 25.42 -11.41
C LYS A 44 -16.17 24.30 -11.81
N LEU A 45 -15.72 23.50 -10.85
CA LEU A 45 -14.86 22.34 -11.09
C LEU A 45 -15.59 21.24 -11.90
N ALA A 46 -16.85 20.96 -11.59
CA ALA A 46 -17.67 20.00 -12.33
C ALA A 46 -17.91 20.45 -13.78
N LYS A 47 -18.17 21.74 -14.01
CA LYS A 47 -18.28 22.30 -15.37
C LYS A 47 -16.96 22.21 -16.14
N GLN A 48 -15.82 22.42 -15.49
CA GLN A 48 -14.51 22.26 -16.13
C GLN A 48 -14.21 20.79 -16.49
N LYS A 49 -14.58 19.84 -15.61
CA LYS A 49 -14.45 18.40 -15.88
C LYS A 49 -15.38 17.95 -17.00
N ALA A 50 -16.66 18.35 -16.97
CA ALA A 50 -17.62 18.04 -18.01
C ALA A 50 -17.24 18.67 -19.37
N ALA A 51 -16.69 19.89 -19.38
CA ALA A 51 -16.17 20.49 -20.61
C ALA A 51 -14.92 19.76 -21.14
N ALA A 52 -14.06 19.24 -20.26
CA ALA A 52 -12.91 18.42 -20.65
C ALA A 52 -13.32 17.02 -21.15
N GLU A 53 -14.44 16.48 -20.67
CA GLU A 53 -15.02 15.20 -21.11
C GLU A 53 -15.81 15.36 -22.42
N ALA A 54 -16.61 16.41 -22.57
CA ALA A 54 -17.34 16.70 -23.82
C ALA A 54 -16.40 16.98 -25.01
N SER A 55 -15.23 17.57 -24.76
CA SER A 55 -14.18 17.72 -25.78
C SER A 55 -13.54 16.40 -26.23
N LYS A 56 -13.77 15.28 -25.52
CA LYS A 56 -13.33 13.94 -25.95
C LYS A 56 -14.33 13.22 -26.86
N GLU A 57 -15.61 13.58 -26.84
CA GLU A 57 -16.65 12.87 -27.62
C GLU A 57 -16.87 13.45 -29.02
N ILE A 58 -16.30 14.63 -29.33
CA ILE A 58 -16.49 15.30 -30.64
C ILE A 58 -15.42 14.91 -31.68
N SER A 59 -14.31 14.25 -31.29
CA SER A 59 -13.19 13.98 -32.20
C SER A 59 -13.26 12.63 -32.95
N ALA A 60 -14.44 12.22 -33.45
CA ALA A 60 -14.58 11.04 -34.31
C ALA A 60 -14.57 11.34 -35.81
N GLY A 61 -14.39 12.59 -36.22
CA GLY A 61 -14.27 12.95 -37.64
C GLY A 61 -13.47 14.23 -37.83
N GLY A 62 -12.35 14.14 -38.55
CA GLY A 62 -11.55 15.31 -38.93
C GLY A 62 -10.07 15.09 -38.62
N GLY A 63 -9.29 14.87 -39.68
CA GLY A 63 -7.86 14.64 -39.59
C GLY A 63 -7.10 15.86 -39.07
N GLY A 64 -5.99 15.55 -38.39
CA GLY A 64 -4.88 16.46 -38.14
C GLY A 64 -5.12 17.50 -37.06
N GLU A 65 -4.71 17.20 -35.82
CA GLU A 65 -3.85 18.10 -35.05
C GLU A 65 -3.37 17.45 -33.74
N ALA A 66 -2.20 17.92 -33.30
CA ALA A 66 -1.32 17.33 -32.31
C ALA A 66 -2.02 16.85 -31.03
N THR A 67 -1.69 15.61 -30.64
CA THR A 67 -2.01 14.98 -29.37
C THR A 67 -1.44 15.77 -28.19
N ASN A 68 -2.12 16.84 -27.78
CA ASN A 68 -1.85 17.55 -26.54
C ASN A 68 -2.77 17.02 -25.43
N VAL A 69 -2.80 15.69 -25.26
CA VAL A 69 -3.23 15.15 -23.97
C VAL A 69 -2.15 15.60 -23.00
N SER A 70 -2.48 16.49 -22.08
CA SER A 70 -1.52 16.98 -21.09
C SER A 70 -0.82 15.77 -20.48
N PHE A 71 0.52 15.81 -20.42
CA PHE A 71 1.35 14.74 -19.85
C PHE A 71 0.77 14.24 -18.51
N LEU A 72 0.28 15.18 -17.70
CA LEU A 72 -0.40 14.95 -16.43
C LEU A 72 -1.64 14.05 -16.53
N ALA A 73 -2.49 14.19 -17.56
CA ALA A 73 -3.68 13.37 -17.69
C ALA A 73 -3.36 11.92 -18.14
N LYS A 74 -2.27 11.73 -18.89
CA LYS A 74 -1.77 10.39 -19.25
C LYS A 74 -1.12 9.71 -18.05
N GLU A 75 -0.25 10.41 -17.31
CA GLU A 75 0.33 9.89 -16.07
C GLU A 75 -0.73 9.55 -15.04
N GLU A 76 -1.79 10.37 -14.90
CA GLU A 76 -2.85 10.12 -13.92
C GLU A 76 -3.69 8.88 -14.30
N ALA A 77 -4.01 8.70 -15.58
CA ALA A 77 -4.71 7.50 -16.06
C ALA A 77 -3.85 6.22 -15.92
N GLU A 78 -2.55 6.33 -16.18
CA GLU A 78 -1.61 5.22 -16.03
C GLU A 78 -1.34 4.88 -14.57
N ALA A 79 -1.19 5.89 -13.71
CA ALA A 79 -1.08 5.73 -12.26
C ALA A 79 -2.37 5.14 -11.66
N GLN A 80 -3.55 5.53 -12.17
CA GLN A 80 -4.81 4.89 -11.79
C GLN A 80 -4.83 3.43 -12.24
N LYS A 81 -4.46 3.12 -13.48
CA LYS A 81 -4.44 1.72 -13.96
C LYS A 81 -3.53 0.82 -13.12
N VAL A 82 -2.37 1.32 -12.67
CA VAL A 82 -1.46 0.60 -11.77
C VAL A 82 -2.04 0.47 -10.34
N LEU A 83 -2.79 1.47 -9.87
CA LEU A 83 -3.42 1.44 -8.55
C LEU A 83 -4.71 0.59 -8.49
N TYR A 84 -5.38 0.38 -9.62
CA TYR A 84 -6.75 -0.17 -9.69
C TYR A 84 -6.92 -1.43 -10.56
N ASP A 85 -6.17 -1.59 -11.67
CA ASP A 85 -6.52 -2.56 -12.74
C ASP A 85 -5.45 -3.61 -13.06
N SER A 86 -4.18 -3.42 -12.71
CA SER A 86 -3.13 -4.40 -13.00
C SER A 86 -2.45 -4.93 -11.73
N THR A 87 -2.58 -6.25 -11.53
CA THR A 87 -1.93 -7.07 -10.51
C THR A 87 -2.32 -6.80 -9.05
N PRO A 88 -2.55 -7.85 -8.22
CA PRO A 88 -2.77 -7.67 -6.79
C PRO A 88 -1.55 -6.93 -6.21
N PRO A 89 -1.75 -5.81 -5.48
CA PRO A 89 -0.64 -4.98 -5.02
C PRO A 89 0.33 -5.72 -4.09
N LEU A 90 -0.14 -6.81 -3.45
CA LEU A 90 0.69 -7.73 -2.68
C LEU A 90 1.62 -8.59 -3.55
N ASP A 91 1.23 -8.96 -4.77
CA ASP A 91 2.06 -9.78 -5.65
C ASP A 91 3.21 -8.96 -6.24
N GLU A 92 2.95 -7.70 -6.60
CA GLU A 92 4.02 -6.77 -6.98
C GLU A 92 4.97 -6.49 -5.82
N ALA A 93 4.42 -6.27 -4.62
CA ALA A 93 5.23 -6.12 -3.41
C ALA A 93 6.13 -7.35 -3.19
N HIS A 94 5.61 -8.56 -3.40
CA HIS A 94 6.37 -9.80 -3.27
C HIS A 94 7.50 -9.89 -4.31
N LYS A 95 7.21 -9.61 -5.59
CA LYS A 95 8.24 -9.62 -6.65
C LYS A 95 9.37 -8.66 -6.35
N LEU A 96 9.05 -7.46 -5.87
CA LEU A 96 10.05 -6.46 -5.47
C LEU A 96 10.83 -6.89 -4.22
N LEU A 97 10.17 -7.48 -3.22
CA LEU A 97 10.82 -8.03 -2.02
C LEU A 97 11.83 -9.12 -2.38
N VAL A 98 11.45 -10.07 -3.24
CA VAL A 98 12.35 -11.15 -3.68
C VAL A 98 13.59 -10.61 -4.39
N ARG A 99 13.42 -9.61 -5.27
CA ARG A 99 14.55 -8.95 -5.96
C ARG A 99 15.45 -8.22 -4.97
N LEU A 100 14.88 -7.52 -3.99
CA LEU A 100 15.62 -6.81 -2.96
C LEU A 100 16.42 -7.77 -2.07
N GLU A 101 15.80 -8.85 -1.60
CA GLU A 101 16.48 -9.89 -0.81
C GLU A 101 17.63 -10.55 -1.59
N LYS A 102 17.44 -10.80 -2.88
CA LYS A 102 18.49 -11.37 -3.74
C LYS A 102 19.66 -10.38 -3.87
N ALA A 103 19.40 -9.13 -4.21
CA ALA A 103 20.43 -8.10 -4.33
C ALA A 103 21.18 -7.89 -3.00
N GLN A 104 20.49 -7.95 -1.87
CA GLN A 104 21.12 -7.85 -0.56
C GLN A 104 22.06 -9.01 -0.25
N ARG A 105 21.73 -10.24 -0.65
CA ARG A 105 22.64 -11.38 -0.47
C ARG A 105 23.90 -11.22 -1.30
N GLU A 106 23.75 -10.80 -2.55
CA GLU A 106 24.87 -10.55 -3.47
C GLU A 106 25.77 -9.41 -3.00
N GLN A 107 25.20 -8.38 -2.36
CA GLN A 107 25.94 -7.24 -1.83
C GLN A 107 26.47 -7.42 -0.40
N ARG A 108 25.99 -8.41 0.35
CA ARG A 108 26.40 -8.65 1.75
C ARG A 108 27.89 -8.93 1.85
N ASP A 109 28.43 -9.64 0.88
CA ASP A 109 29.85 -10.00 0.81
C ASP A 109 30.74 -8.78 0.46
N VAL A 110 30.17 -7.72 -0.11
CA VAL A 110 30.90 -6.53 -0.60
C VAL A 110 30.82 -5.35 0.39
N LEU A 111 29.66 -5.12 1.01
CA LEU A 111 29.37 -3.89 1.78
C LEU A 111 29.40 -4.05 3.31
N GLY A 112 29.58 -5.27 3.84
CA GLY A 112 29.75 -5.52 5.26
C GLY A 112 28.68 -4.86 6.15
N LYS A 113 29.12 -4.19 7.23
CA LYS A 113 28.27 -3.60 8.29
C LYS A 113 27.32 -2.49 7.82
N ALA A 114 27.62 -1.82 6.71
CA ALA A 114 26.73 -0.80 6.15
C ALA A 114 25.41 -1.40 5.62
N SER A 115 25.36 -2.72 5.41
CA SER A 115 24.16 -3.42 4.94
C SER A 115 23.18 -3.82 6.07
N GLU A 116 23.61 -3.87 7.33
CA GLU A 116 22.80 -4.40 8.47
C GLU A 116 21.47 -3.64 8.62
N GLY A 117 21.48 -2.30 8.56
CA GLY A 117 20.27 -1.49 8.61
C GLY A 117 19.31 -1.70 7.43
N ASN A 118 19.86 -2.00 6.25
CA ASN A 118 19.05 -2.30 5.06
C ASN A 118 18.44 -3.70 5.13
N VAL A 119 19.17 -4.67 5.69
CA VAL A 119 18.68 -6.04 5.91
C VAL A 119 17.51 -6.00 6.89
N LEU A 120 17.66 -5.32 8.04
CA LEU A 120 16.58 -5.17 9.02
C LEU A 120 15.31 -4.59 8.36
N ARG A 121 15.45 -3.47 7.65
CA ARG A 121 14.32 -2.81 6.98
C ARG A 121 13.63 -3.72 5.97
N THR A 122 14.39 -4.53 5.26
CA THR A 122 13.85 -5.49 4.28
C THR A 122 13.09 -6.61 4.96
N GLN A 123 13.62 -7.15 6.07
CA GLN A 123 12.93 -8.16 6.86
C GLN A 123 11.63 -7.63 7.50
N LEU A 124 11.62 -6.38 7.98
CA LEU A 124 10.40 -5.75 8.48
C LEU A 124 9.33 -5.58 7.37
N LEU A 125 9.75 -5.19 6.16
CA LEU A 125 8.83 -5.12 5.00
C LEU A 125 8.33 -6.51 4.57
N ALA A 126 9.18 -7.53 4.63
CA ALA A 126 8.80 -8.91 4.35
C ALA A 126 7.78 -9.43 5.38
N ALA A 127 7.98 -9.13 6.67
CA ALA A 127 7.03 -9.46 7.73
C ALA A 127 5.66 -8.77 7.51
N GLN A 128 5.67 -7.47 7.20
CA GLN A 128 4.47 -6.69 6.88
C GLN A 128 3.69 -7.27 5.69
N TRP A 129 4.39 -7.65 4.62
CA TRP A 129 3.77 -8.30 3.47
C TRP A 129 3.18 -9.67 3.83
N ALA A 130 3.91 -10.48 4.59
CA ALA A 130 3.50 -11.82 4.95
C ALA A 130 2.25 -11.82 5.85
N LEU A 131 2.15 -10.88 6.80
CA LEU A 131 0.96 -10.66 7.63
C LEU A 131 -0.27 -10.34 6.80
N ARG A 132 -0.15 -9.38 5.86
CA ARG A 132 -1.22 -8.98 4.95
C ARG A 132 -1.65 -10.09 4.00
N SER A 133 -0.70 -10.94 3.61
CA SER A 133 -0.94 -12.08 2.72
C SER A 133 -1.45 -13.33 3.47
N GLY A 134 -1.65 -13.28 4.79
CA GLY A 134 -2.04 -14.42 5.61
C GLY A 134 -0.99 -15.53 5.74
N LYS A 135 0.26 -15.26 5.32
CA LYS A 135 1.37 -16.25 5.32
C LYS A 135 2.13 -16.21 6.64
N SER A 136 1.49 -16.71 7.70
CA SER A 136 1.97 -16.63 9.09
C SER A 136 3.38 -17.20 9.29
N LEU A 137 3.74 -18.32 8.65
CA LEU A 137 5.09 -18.89 8.74
C LEU A 137 6.17 -18.01 8.08
N LEU A 138 5.84 -17.33 6.98
CA LEU A 138 6.76 -16.38 6.35
C LEU A 138 6.92 -15.13 7.22
N ALA A 139 5.85 -14.69 7.88
CA ALA A 139 5.91 -13.58 8.84
C ALA A 139 6.84 -13.93 10.00
N VAL A 140 6.71 -15.13 10.58
CA VAL A 140 7.62 -15.63 11.62
C VAL A 140 9.07 -15.63 11.13
N LYS A 141 9.33 -16.20 9.95
CA LYS A 141 10.68 -16.29 9.39
C LYS A 141 11.32 -14.91 9.26
N ALA A 142 10.57 -13.94 8.73
CA ALA A 142 11.04 -12.58 8.57
C ALA A 142 11.28 -11.87 9.92
N LEU A 143 10.39 -12.06 10.90
CA LEU A 143 10.56 -11.49 12.24
C LEU A 143 11.76 -12.07 13.00
N VAL A 144 12.01 -13.39 12.87
CA VAL A 144 13.19 -14.02 13.46
C VAL A 144 14.47 -13.48 12.82
N ALA A 145 14.48 -13.29 11.50
CA ALA A 145 15.61 -12.66 10.81
C ALA A 145 15.81 -11.21 11.26
N ALA A 146 14.74 -10.41 11.36
CA ALA A 146 14.79 -9.05 11.88
C ALA A 146 15.32 -8.99 13.34
N LYS A 147 14.90 -9.94 14.19
CA LYS A 147 15.32 -10.01 15.60
C LYS A 147 16.82 -10.26 15.76
N ARG A 148 17.43 -11.01 14.83
CA ARG A 148 18.87 -11.26 14.81
C ARG A 148 19.66 -9.99 14.50
N GLU A 149 19.12 -9.13 13.64
CA GLU A 149 19.77 -7.86 13.25
C GLU A 149 19.56 -6.77 14.31
N SER A 150 18.32 -6.60 14.81
CA SER A 150 18.01 -5.65 15.89
C SER A 150 16.91 -6.16 16.82
N PRO A 151 17.25 -6.71 17.99
CA PRO A 151 16.28 -7.31 18.90
C PRO A 151 15.41 -6.29 19.66
N LYS A 152 15.83 -5.02 19.71
CA LYS A 152 15.14 -3.93 20.43
C LYS A 152 14.35 -2.99 19.50
N ASP A 153 14.20 -3.36 18.22
CA ASP A 153 13.47 -2.54 17.28
C ASP A 153 11.97 -2.49 17.65
N PRO A 154 11.36 -1.28 17.78
CA PRO A 154 9.97 -1.15 18.18
C PRO A 154 8.98 -1.69 17.12
N GLN A 155 9.31 -1.60 15.82
CA GLN A 155 8.45 -2.12 14.76
C GLN A 155 8.40 -3.65 14.79
N LEU A 156 9.49 -4.30 15.20
CA LEU A 156 9.51 -5.75 15.39
C LEU A 156 8.50 -6.19 16.45
N GLN A 157 8.45 -5.50 17.59
CA GLN A 157 7.50 -5.82 18.67
C GLN A 157 6.06 -5.60 18.21
N GLU A 158 5.79 -4.50 17.49
CA GLU A 158 4.48 -4.21 16.92
C GLU A 158 4.04 -5.32 15.97
N LEU A 159 4.88 -5.71 15.00
CA LEU A 159 4.55 -6.76 14.05
C LEU A 159 4.41 -8.15 14.71
N ALA A 160 5.21 -8.44 15.73
CA ALA A 160 5.09 -9.67 16.52
C ALA A 160 3.75 -9.73 17.27
N SER A 161 3.31 -8.62 17.87
CA SER A 161 1.99 -8.53 18.51
C SER A 161 0.84 -8.68 17.52
N GLN A 162 0.93 -8.04 16.34
CA GLN A 162 -0.04 -8.21 15.25
C GLN A 162 -0.13 -9.67 14.82
N LEU A 163 1.00 -10.37 14.66
CA LEU A 163 1.02 -11.79 14.33
C LEU A 163 0.34 -12.64 15.42
N LYS A 164 0.58 -12.35 16.70
CA LYS A 164 -0.08 -13.03 17.84
C LYS A 164 -1.60 -12.85 17.78
N HIS A 165 -2.09 -11.64 17.48
CA HIS A 165 -3.52 -11.39 17.33
C HIS A 165 -4.11 -12.11 16.12
N GLN A 166 -3.45 -12.05 14.96
CA GLN A 166 -3.91 -12.72 13.75
C GLN A 166 -3.94 -14.24 13.90
N ALA A 167 -2.96 -14.84 14.57
CA ALA A 167 -2.91 -16.26 14.86
C ALA A 167 -4.03 -16.73 15.80
N LYS A 168 -4.45 -15.89 16.73
CA LYS A 168 -5.59 -16.16 17.61
C LYS A 168 -6.93 -16.03 16.86
N ALA A 169 -7.07 -15.02 16.02
CA ALA A 169 -8.28 -14.78 15.23
C ALA A 169 -8.46 -15.82 14.11
N HIS A 170 -7.36 -16.22 13.48
CA HIS A 170 -7.30 -17.19 12.39
C HIS A 170 -6.29 -18.28 12.72
N PRO A 171 -6.65 -19.24 13.59
CA PRO A 171 -5.77 -20.32 13.95
C PRO A 171 -5.41 -21.16 12.71
N PRO A 172 -4.14 -21.53 12.53
CA PRO A 172 -3.74 -22.39 11.42
C PRO A 172 -4.44 -23.74 11.53
N SER A 173 -5.00 -24.20 10.41
CA SER A 173 -5.72 -25.48 10.33
C SER A 173 -4.82 -26.68 10.61
N HIS A 174 -3.53 -26.58 10.25
CA HIS A 174 -2.58 -27.68 10.40
C HIS A 174 -1.89 -27.66 11.78
N PRO A 175 -1.94 -28.76 12.57
CA PRO A 175 -1.44 -28.78 13.94
C PRO A 175 0.08 -28.56 14.05
N LEU A 176 0.86 -29.04 13.09
CA LEU A 176 2.31 -28.75 13.04
C LEU A 176 2.60 -27.26 12.84
N VAL A 177 1.82 -26.59 11.97
CA VAL A 177 1.97 -25.15 11.71
C VAL A 177 1.64 -24.38 13.00
N LYS A 178 0.59 -24.79 13.71
CA LYS A 178 0.25 -24.23 15.03
C LYS A 178 1.40 -24.37 16.03
N LYS A 179 1.97 -25.57 16.19
CA LYS A 179 3.10 -25.80 17.11
C LYS A 179 4.32 -24.95 16.77
N VAL A 180 4.69 -24.89 15.49
CA VAL A 180 5.83 -24.08 15.03
C VAL A 180 5.58 -22.60 15.28
N LEU A 181 4.36 -22.13 15.02
CA LEU A 181 3.98 -20.75 15.24
C LEU A 181 4.00 -20.38 16.72
N ASP A 182 3.40 -21.20 17.58
CA ASP A 182 3.35 -20.98 19.03
C ASP A 182 4.77 -20.95 19.62
N ALA A 183 5.62 -21.91 19.26
CA ALA A 183 7.01 -21.97 19.70
C ALA A 183 7.85 -20.79 19.20
N ALA A 184 7.56 -20.27 18.00
CA ALA A 184 8.27 -19.10 17.50
C ALA A 184 7.78 -17.80 18.17
N LEU A 185 6.47 -17.69 18.45
CA LEU A 185 5.87 -16.53 19.09
C LEU A 185 6.26 -16.36 20.57
N THR A 186 6.60 -17.45 21.26
CA THR A 186 7.19 -17.38 22.60
C THR A 186 8.64 -16.86 22.58
N ASN A 187 9.35 -17.07 21.47
CA ASN A 187 10.75 -16.69 21.30
C ASN A 187 10.94 -15.34 20.59
N LEU A 188 9.86 -14.71 20.11
CA LEU A 188 9.82 -13.38 19.50
C LEU A 188 9.43 -12.32 20.54
#